data_AF-A0A537XSQ0-F1
#
_entry.id   AF-A0A537XSQ0-F1
#
_cell.length_a   1.000
_cell.length_b   1.000
_cell.length_c   1.000
_cell.angle_alpha   90.00
_cell.angle_beta   90.00
_cell.angle_gamma   90.00
#
_symmetry.space_group_name_H-M   'P 1'
#
loop_
_entity.id
_entity.type
_entity.pdbx_description
1 polymer ?
#
loop_
_entity_poly.entity_id
_entity_poly.type
_entity_poly.pdbx_seq_one_letter_code
_entity_poly.pdbx_strand_id
1 'polypeptide(L)'
;MKPARELLKNGRVSEAKYEAPLLSGYVREGAKNYRSGLRIKSAIDVENLCSCWESRSAGKICAHSVAVGLGYLKPPAAVVAVPNGPTMPEAPAGPQFVAADSADAALTTLHMILPPNFAGAWQKGQIMIVVEAEVSRNRTLVSALPKKNTFAVDGADLVLIESLRAVPAIFESGMAILSRDVFLRLLPALQNHPRVTFGKATRATISSAALRPELLVESRGEGSIAVKCNFPPNALLLWNATDAWLLQNNEFVRCGEALPAGSTRLIERPLLLDGDRALPFLAFDLPRLRDAFDVRAGEGVCLPEIATARPVFELRLAGALFSVTGELMCMYGDRAPIKALANAQDQFVFRDPQNVDRVLMRNLDA
;
A
#
# COMPACT_ATOMS: atom_id res chain seq x y z
N MET A 1 -16.67 -9.58 -0.08
CA MET A 1 -17.58 -8.76 0.76
C MET A 1 -16.98 -8.30 2.10
N LYS A 2 -16.27 -9.14 2.86
CA LYS A 2 -15.69 -8.75 4.17
C LYS A 2 -14.77 -7.50 4.12
N PRO A 3 -13.84 -7.36 3.16
CA PRO A 3 -12.95 -6.20 3.10
C PRO A 3 -13.68 -4.88 2.81
N ALA A 4 -14.71 -4.92 1.95
CA ALA A 4 -15.54 -3.74 1.64
C ALA A 4 -16.32 -3.23 2.87
N ARG A 5 -16.80 -4.15 3.71
CA ARG A 5 -17.48 -3.79 4.97
C ARG A 5 -16.51 -3.17 5.97
N GLU A 6 -15.27 -3.66 6.04
CA GLU A 6 -14.23 -3.08 6.90
C GLU A 6 -13.84 -1.66 6.45
N LEU A 7 -13.71 -1.43 5.14
CA LEU A 7 -13.47 -0.09 4.59
C LEU A 7 -14.60 0.89 4.97
N LEU A 8 -15.86 0.48 4.83
CA LEU A 8 -17.00 1.30 5.22
C LEU A 8 -17.05 1.54 6.73
N LYS A 9 -16.87 0.49 7.55
CA LYS A 9 -16.88 0.58 9.02
C LYS A 9 -15.79 1.51 9.54
N ASN A 10 -14.62 1.52 8.90
CA ASN A 10 -13.48 2.35 9.28
C ASN A 10 -13.57 3.79 8.73
N GLY A 11 -14.73 4.22 8.23
CA GLY A 11 -14.95 5.58 7.72
C GLY A 11 -14.05 5.92 6.53
N ARG A 12 -13.66 4.92 5.72
CA ARG A 12 -12.74 5.11 4.60
C ARG A 12 -13.43 5.55 3.32
N VAL A 13 -14.76 5.49 3.26
CA VAL A 13 -15.54 6.01 2.13
C VAL A 13 -15.86 7.48 2.40
N SER A 14 -15.27 8.39 1.64
CA SER A 14 -15.48 9.84 1.84
C SER A 14 -16.62 10.40 1.00
N GLU A 15 -17.00 9.71 -0.08
CA GLU A 15 -18.12 10.08 -0.94
C GLU A 15 -18.75 8.82 -1.53
N ALA A 16 -20.08 8.81 -1.65
CA ALA A 16 -20.83 7.80 -2.38
C ALA A 16 -22.07 8.43 -3.02
N LYS A 17 -22.12 8.43 -4.36
CA LYS A 17 -23.18 9.03 -5.16
C LYS A 17 -23.59 8.05 -6.27
N TYR A 18 -24.89 7.95 -6.50
CA TYR A 18 -25.44 7.18 -7.62
C TYR A 18 -26.29 8.08 -8.51
N GLU A 19 -25.85 8.23 -9.76
CA GLU A 19 -26.57 8.89 -10.84
C GLU A 19 -26.59 7.91 -11.99
N ALA A 20 -27.73 7.22 -12.19
CA ALA A 20 -27.81 6.11 -13.13
C ALA A 20 -27.25 6.48 -14.53
N PRO A 21 -26.39 5.63 -15.12
CA PRO A 21 -25.99 4.29 -14.69
C PRO A 21 -24.73 4.24 -13.80
N LEU A 22 -24.27 5.38 -13.29
CA LEU A 22 -22.98 5.54 -12.64
C LEU A 22 -23.09 5.60 -11.10
N LEU A 23 -22.48 4.62 -10.45
CA LEU A 23 -22.12 4.68 -9.03
C LEU A 23 -20.70 5.22 -8.91
N SER A 24 -20.48 6.27 -8.15
CA SER A 24 -19.17 6.89 -7.97
C SER A 24 -18.93 7.34 -6.53
N GLY A 25 -17.67 7.43 -6.16
CA GLY A 25 -17.25 7.80 -4.81
C GLY A 25 -15.75 7.77 -4.64
N TYR A 26 -15.30 8.01 -3.42
CA TYR A 26 -13.89 7.98 -3.04
C TYR A 26 -13.66 7.08 -1.83
N VAL A 27 -12.61 6.26 -1.89
CA VAL A 27 -12.22 5.37 -0.81
C VAL A 27 -10.75 5.58 -0.46
N ARG A 28 -10.48 5.90 0.79
CA ARG A 28 -9.13 6.07 1.35
C ARG A 28 -8.55 4.75 1.79
N GLU A 29 -7.36 4.39 1.31
CA GLU A 29 -6.62 3.23 1.79
C GLU A 29 -5.13 3.58 1.90
N GLY A 30 -4.58 3.44 3.11
CA GLY A 30 -3.29 4.03 3.46
C GLY A 30 -3.32 5.55 3.30
N ALA A 31 -2.34 6.08 2.57
CA ALA A 31 -2.21 7.51 2.25
C ALA A 31 -2.90 7.92 0.94
N LYS A 32 -3.49 6.98 0.17
CA LYS A 32 -4.08 7.25 -1.14
C LYS A 32 -5.60 7.30 -1.08
N ASN A 33 -6.20 8.17 -1.88
CA ASN A 33 -7.64 8.21 -2.14
C ASN A 33 -7.91 7.63 -3.54
N TYR A 34 -8.70 6.56 -3.60
CA TYR A 34 -9.11 5.92 -4.85
C TYR A 34 -10.47 6.43 -5.30
N ARG A 35 -10.53 6.96 -6.52
CA ARG A 35 -11.82 7.11 -7.21
C ARG A 35 -12.36 5.71 -7.44
N SER A 36 -13.54 5.44 -6.92
CA SER A 36 -14.13 4.11 -6.86
C SER A 36 -15.57 4.17 -7.34
N GLY A 37 -16.03 3.13 -8.03
CA GLY A 37 -17.34 3.21 -8.67
C GLY A 37 -17.61 2.05 -9.61
N LEU A 38 -18.86 1.98 -10.05
CA LEU A 38 -19.36 0.98 -10.99
C LEU A 38 -20.21 1.69 -12.05
N ARG A 39 -20.11 1.26 -13.30
CA ARG A 39 -21.13 1.55 -14.30
C ARG A 39 -22.05 0.32 -14.39
N ILE A 40 -23.28 0.47 -13.91
CA ILE A 40 -24.25 -0.61 -13.80
C ILE A 40 -25.21 -0.49 -14.98
N LYS A 41 -25.00 -1.29 -16.03
CA LYS A 41 -25.88 -1.33 -17.21
C LYS A 41 -27.06 -2.26 -16.99
N SER A 42 -26.83 -3.39 -16.31
CA SER A 42 -27.86 -4.33 -15.87
C SER A 42 -27.39 -5.12 -14.64
N ALA A 43 -28.22 -6.02 -14.12
CA ALA A 43 -27.85 -6.89 -13.00
C ALA A 43 -26.67 -7.84 -13.30
N ILE A 44 -26.40 -8.11 -14.59
CA ILE A 44 -25.34 -9.02 -15.05
C ILE A 44 -24.23 -8.31 -15.82
N ASP A 45 -24.41 -7.03 -16.15
CA ASP A 45 -23.46 -6.22 -16.91
C ASP A 45 -23.06 -4.98 -16.09
N VAL A 46 -21.89 -5.09 -15.46
CA VAL A 46 -21.34 -4.09 -14.54
C VAL A 46 -19.85 -3.90 -14.81
N GLU A 47 -19.46 -2.66 -15.15
CA GLU A 47 -18.05 -2.30 -15.32
C GLU A 47 -17.51 -1.69 -14.01
N ASN A 48 -16.33 -2.15 -13.58
CA ASN A 48 -15.65 -1.54 -12.44
C ASN A 48 -14.81 -0.33 -12.88
N LEU A 49 -15.09 0.83 -12.29
CA LEU A 49 -14.43 2.10 -12.60
C LEU A 49 -13.44 2.55 -11.53
N CYS A 50 -13.11 1.68 -10.58
CA CYS A 50 -12.13 2.03 -9.56
C CYS A 50 -10.74 2.19 -10.17
N SER A 51 -10.01 3.21 -9.70
CA SER A 51 -8.61 3.44 -10.06
C SER A 51 -7.62 2.55 -9.30
N CYS A 52 -8.12 1.64 -8.43
CA CYS A 52 -7.27 0.71 -7.71
C CYS A 52 -6.69 -0.35 -8.63
N TRP A 53 -5.55 -0.90 -8.19
CA TRP A 53 -4.84 -1.94 -8.91
C TRP A 53 -5.70 -3.14 -9.30
N GLU A 54 -6.49 -3.66 -8.36
CA GLU A 54 -7.33 -4.84 -8.58
C GLU A 54 -8.33 -4.62 -9.73
N SER A 55 -8.91 -3.44 -9.78
CA SER A 55 -9.81 -3.03 -10.85
C SER A 55 -9.09 -2.97 -12.19
N ARG A 56 -7.95 -2.25 -12.25
CA ARG A 56 -7.20 -2.03 -13.50
C ARG A 56 -6.53 -3.28 -14.06
N SER A 57 -5.93 -4.09 -13.18
CA SER A 57 -5.19 -5.29 -13.58
C SER A 57 -6.11 -6.48 -13.83
N ALA A 58 -7.07 -6.73 -12.95
CA ALA A 58 -7.88 -7.95 -12.99
C ALA A 58 -9.28 -7.75 -13.61
N GLY A 59 -9.73 -6.51 -13.83
CA GLY A 59 -11.09 -6.21 -14.29
C GLY A 59 -12.18 -6.63 -13.29
N LYS A 60 -11.79 -7.00 -12.07
CA LYS A 60 -12.71 -7.53 -11.04
C LYS A 60 -13.36 -6.38 -10.29
N ILE A 61 -14.58 -6.61 -9.82
CA ILE A 61 -15.23 -5.73 -8.83
C ILE A 61 -14.41 -5.78 -7.53
N CYS A 62 -13.66 -4.71 -7.26
CA CYS A 62 -12.78 -4.59 -6.11
C CYS A 62 -13.55 -4.23 -4.82
N ALA A 63 -12.87 -4.39 -3.68
CA ALA A 63 -13.45 -4.02 -2.38
C ALA A 63 -13.83 -2.54 -2.28
N HIS A 64 -13.12 -1.63 -2.96
CA HIS A 64 -13.39 -0.19 -2.94
C HIS A 64 -14.72 0.15 -3.62
N SER A 65 -14.97 -0.37 -4.83
CA SER A 65 -16.24 -0.14 -5.53
C SER A 65 -17.44 -0.73 -4.79
N VAL A 66 -17.26 -1.90 -4.18
CA VAL A 66 -18.28 -2.48 -3.29
C VAL A 66 -18.48 -1.62 -2.05
N ALA A 67 -17.42 -1.04 -1.47
CA ALA A 67 -17.54 -0.16 -0.30
C ALA A 67 -18.30 1.13 -0.63
N VAL A 68 -18.10 1.72 -1.81
CA VAL A 68 -18.91 2.84 -2.31
C VAL A 68 -20.38 2.43 -2.45
N GLY A 69 -20.66 1.27 -3.05
CA GLY A 69 -22.04 0.77 -3.18
C GLY A 69 -22.71 0.52 -1.83
N LEU A 70 -21.98 -0.05 -0.88
CA LEU A 70 -22.44 -0.23 0.49
C LEU A 70 -22.66 1.11 1.20
N GLY A 71 -21.79 2.10 0.99
CA GLY A 71 -21.93 3.44 1.55
C GLY A 71 -23.10 4.21 0.96
N TYR A 72 -23.45 3.99 -0.31
CA TYR A 72 -24.67 4.55 -0.91
C TYR A 72 -25.94 3.88 -0.35
N LEU A 73 -25.95 2.55 -0.25
CA LEU A 73 -27.10 1.79 0.28
C LEU A 73 -27.29 1.98 1.80
N LYS A 74 -26.20 2.24 2.51
CA LYS A 74 -26.16 2.48 3.96
C LYS A 74 -25.27 3.70 4.22
N PRO A 75 -25.79 4.93 4.01
CA PRO A 75 -25.05 6.14 4.31
C PRO A 75 -24.61 6.09 5.78
N PRO A 76 -23.31 6.25 6.10
CA PRO A 76 -22.92 6.45 7.48
C PRO A 76 -23.64 7.70 8.01
N ALA A 77 -24.17 7.63 9.23
CA ALA A 77 -24.78 8.79 9.88
C ALA A 77 -23.80 9.97 9.81
N ALA A 78 -24.28 11.14 9.36
CA ALA A 78 -23.46 12.32 9.11
C ALA A 78 -22.56 12.59 10.32
N VAL A 79 -21.26 12.39 10.15
CA VAL A 79 -20.27 12.72 11.17
C VAL A 79 -20.15 14.24 11.14
N VAL A 80 -20.92 14.90 12.01
CA VAL A 80 -20.71 16.30 12.37
C VAL A 80 -19.22 16.43 12.70
N ALA A 81 -18.55 17.36 12.02
CA ALA A 81 -17.15 17.67 12.27
C ALA A 81 -16.99 18.02 13.76
N VAL A 82 -16.43 17.10 14.53
CA VAL A 82 -15.98 17.37 15.89
C VAL A 82 -14.72 18.21 15.73
N PRO A 83 -14.68 19.44 16.28
CA PRO A 83 -13.47 20.26 16.28
C PRO A 83 -12.33 19.53 16.98
N ASN A 84 -11.12 19.81 16.51
CA ASN A 84 -9.85 19.26 16.96
C ASN A 84 -9.75 19.05 18.47
N GLY A 85 -9.20 17.88 18.80
CA GLY A 85 -8.67 17.53 20.10
C GLY A 85 -9.33 16.27 20.65
N PRO A 86 -8.80 15.06 20.38
CA PRO A 86 -8.85 14.07 21.43
C PRO A 86 -7.98 14.64 22.55
N THR A 87 -8.61 15.23 23.57
CA THR A 87 -8.06 15.15 24.92
C THR A 87 -7.84 13.67 25.14
N MET A 88 -6.57 13.25 25.07
CA MET A 88 -6.18 11.87 25.34
C MET A 88 -6.87 11.46 26.65
N PRO A 89 -7.61 10.34 26.67
CA PRO A 89 -7.77 9.62 27.92
C PRO A 89 -6.34 9.39 28.42
N GLU A 90 -6.04 9.94 29.60
CA GLU A 90 -4.75 9.76 30.27
C GLU A 90 -4.42 8.26 30.23
N ALA A 91 -3.33 7.91 29.54
CA ALA A 91 -2.91 6.53 29.41
C ALA A 91 -2.76 5.94 30.82
N PRO A 92 -3.16 4.68 31.05
CA PRO A 92 -3.05 4.08 32.38
C PRO A 92 -1.61 4.22 32.89
N ALA A 93 -1.46 4.59 34.16
CA ALA A 93 -0.20 4.86 34.84
C ALA A 93 0.84 3.74 34.67
N GLY A 94 1.64 3.83 33.61
CA GLY A 94 2.84 3.04 33.38
C GLY A 94 4.10 3.86 33.70
N PRO A 95 5.28 3.22 33.79
CA PRO A 95 6.54 3.92 33.95
C PRO A 95 6.69 5.02 32.88
N GLN A 96 7.15 6.20 33.28
CA GLN A 96 7.42 7.29 32.33
C GLN A 96 8.84 7.15 31.77
N PHE A 97 8.99 7.41 30.48
CA PHE A 97 10.28 7.38 29.81
C PHE A 97 10.58 8.73 29.16
N VAL A 98 11.80 9.21 29.33
CA VAL A 98 12.29 10.50 28.84
C VAL A 98 13.66 10.30 28.18
N ALA A 99 14.09 11.27 27.37
CA ALA A 99 15.42 11.23 26.77
C ALA A 99 16.52 11.29 27.86
N ALA A 100 17.65 10.62 27.59
CA ALA A 100 18.77 10.48 28.52
C ALA A 100 19.42 11.80 28.99
N ASP A 101 19.08 12.94 28.39
CA ASP A 101 19.56 14.28 28.76
C ASP A 101 18.78 14.91 29.93
N SER A 102 17.72 14.26 30.43
CA SER A 102 17.00 14.74 31.61
C SER A 102 17.79 14.45 32.90
N ALA A 103 18.07 15.49 33.71
CA ALA A 103 19.04 15.43 34.81
C ALA A 103 18.65 14.55 36.02
N ASP A 104 17.43 14.02 36.12
CA ASP A 104 16.90 13.38 37.34
C ASP A 104 16.29 11.98 37.14
N ALA A 105 16.56 11.30 36.03
CA ALA A 105 15.98 9.98 35.72
C ALA A 105 17.02 8.84 35.69
N ALA A 106 16.65 7.67 36.21
CA ALA A 106 17.53 6.50 36.19
C ALA A 106 17.70 5.98 34.76
N LEU A 107 18.96 5.80 34.32
CA LEU A 107 19.26 5.28 32.99
C LEU A 107 18.73 3.86 32.84
N THR A 108 17.97 3.65 31.78
CA THR A 108 17.32 2.39 31.45
C THR A 108 17.59 2.05 30.00
N THR A 109 17.77 0.76 29.72
CA THR A 109 17.83 0.27 28.34
C THR A 109 16.74 -0.77 28.12
N LEU A 110 16.15 -0.76 26.92
CA LEU A 110 15.12 -1.72 26.55
C LEU A 110 15.67 -2.83 25.66
N HIS A 111 15.19 -4.04 25.92
CA HIS A 111 15.49 -5.24 25.16
C HIS A 111 14.20 -5.84 24.63
N MET A 112 14.11 -6.03 23.32
CA MET A 112 12.99 -6.71 22.68
C MET A 112 13.37 -8.14 22.33
N ILE A 113 12.53 -9.08 22.75
CA ILE A 113 12.67 -10.50 22.48
C ILE A 113 11.53 -10.95 21.56
N LEU A 114 11.91 -11.50 20.42
CA LEU A 114 11.08 -12.16 19.43
C LEU A 114 11.02 -13.67 19.70
N PRO A 115 10.02 -14.40 19.18
CA PRO A 115 9.95 -15.85 19.34
C PRO A 115 11.18 -16.54 18.74
N PRO A 116 11.78 -17.55 19.41
CA PRO A 116 12.92 -18.28 18.88
C PRO A 116 12.57 -19.02 17.58
N ASN A 117 11.34 -19.54 17.47
CA ASN A 117 10.78 -20.04 16.21
C ASN A 117 9.89 -18.97 15.57
N PHE A 118 10.52 -17.92 15.01
CA PHE A 118 9.80 -16.82 14.40
C PHE A 118 8.97 -17.25 13.19
N ALA A 119 9.50 -18.14 12.33
CA ALA A 119 8.80 -18.60 11.13
C ALA A 119 7.45 -19.28 11.48
N GLY A 120 7.45 -20.16 12.49
CA GLY A 120 6.23 -20.79 12.98
C GLY A 120 5.24 -19.79 13.59
N ALA A 121 5.72 -18.83 14.37
CA ALA A 121 4.90 -17.76 14.94
C ALA A 121 4.26 -16.88 13.85
N TRP A 122 5.03 -16.53 12.82
CA TRP A 122 4.54 -15.80 11.65
C TRP A 122 3.46 -16.57 10.91
N GLN A 123 3.68 -17.86 10.63
CA GLN A 123 2.70 -18.72 9.96
C GLN A 123 1.37 -18.81 10.72
N LYS A 124 1.43 -18.91 12.06
CA LYS A 124 0.23 -18.91 12.92
C LYS A 124 -0.42 -17.53 13.07
N GLY A 125 0.27 -16.45 12.71
CA GLY A 125 -0.20 -15.07 12.90
C GLY A 125 -0.22 -14.65 14.37
N GLN A 126 0.59 -15.30 15.21
CA GLN A 126 0.68 -15.09 16.65
C GLN A 126 2.15 -14.84 17.03
N ILE A 127 2.60 -13.59 16.90
CA ILE A 127 3.98 -13.21 17.19
C ILE A 127 4.06 -12.72 18.64
N MET A 128 4.52 -13.59 19.54
CA MET A 128 4.75 -13.22 20.94
C MET A 128 6.01 -12.36 21.07
N ILE A 129 5.86 -11.12 21.51
CA ILE A 129 6.98 -10.26 21.87
C ILE A 129 7.08 -10.10 23.38
N VAL A 130 8.30 -10.03 23.90
CA VAL A 130 8.59 -9.72 25.30
C VAL A 130 9.51 -8.50 25.33
N VAL A 131 9.22 -7.56 26.23
CA VAL A 131 10.02 -6.35 26.43
C VAL A 131 10.55 -6.34 27.85
N GLU A 132 11.86 -6.36 27.96
CA GLU A 132 12.58 -6.27 29.23
C GLU A 132 13.25 -4.91 29.33
N ALA A 133 13.29 -4.37 30.53
CA ALA A 133 14.02 -3.16 30.88
C ALA A 133 15.22 -3.55 31.76
N GLU A 134 16.35 -2.92 31.50
CA GLU A 134 17.56 -3.09 32.30
C GLU A 134 17.89 -1.75 32.99
N VAL A 135 17.83 -1.76 34.32
CA VAL A 135 18.13 -0.62 35.19
C VAL A 135 19.24 -1.02 36.16
N SER A 136 20.35 -0.28 36.18
CA SER A 136 21.51 -0.60 37.05
C SER A 136 21.98 -2.07 36.94
N ARG A 137 22.01 -2.63 35.71
CA ARG A 137 22.34 -4.03 35.39
C ARG A 137 21.35 -5.09 35.87
N ASN A 138 20.22 -4.69 36.45
CA ASN A 138 19.13 -5.61 36.75
C ASN A 138 18.12 -5.62 35.60
N ARG A 139 17.90 -6.79 35.01
CA ARG A 139 17.01 -6.98 33.84
C ARG A 139 15.69 -7.61 34.27
N THR A 140 14.59 -6.90 34.06
CA THR A 140 13.24 -7.33 34.43
C THR A 140 12.26 -7.02 33.30
N LEU A 141 11.03 -7.54 33.37
CA LEU A 141 9.98 -7.14 32.42
C LEU A 141 9.70 -5.64 32.54
N VAL A 142 9.39 -4.97 31.42
CA VAL A 142 9.06 -3.54 31.44
C VAL A 142 7.86 -3.23 32.34
N SER A 143 6.93 -4.18 32.50
CA SER A 143 5.79 -4.10 33.42
C SER A 143 6.17 -4.12 34.91
N ALA A 144 7.36 -4.64 35.25
CA ALA A 144 7.85 -4.70 36.62
C ALA A 144 8.53 -3.38 37.05
N LEU A 145 8.69 -2.41 36.14
CA LEU A 145 9.22 -1.10 36.50
C LEU A 145 8.25 -0.33 37.40
N PRO A 146 8.76 0.41 38.41
CA PRO A 146 7.95 1.31 39.22
C PRO A 146 7.16 2.32 38.38
N LYS A 147 5.83 2.24 38.44
CA LYS A 147 4.90 3.04 37.62
C LYS A 147 4.97 4.55 37.85
N LYS A 148 5.41 4.99 39.03
CA LYS A 148 5.51 6.41 39.41
C LYS A 148 6.88 7.02 39.10
N ASN A 149 7.81 6.22 38.59
CA ASN A 149 9.16 6.66 38.33
C ASN A 149 9.32 7.07 36.86
N THR A 150 10.27 7.98 36.65
CA THR A 150 10.72 8.41 35.34
C THR A 150 12.08 7.79 35.04
N PHE A 151 12.22 7.24 33.84
CA PHE A 151 13.42 6.53 33.37
C PHE A 151 13.99 7.23 32.15
N ALA A 152 15.31 7.43 32.14
CA ALA A 152 16.03 8.02 31.03
C ALA A 152 16.42 6.91 30.03
N VAL A 153 16.13 7.09 28.75
CA VAL A 153 16.41 6.11 27.69
C VAL A 153 17.14 6.75 26.51
N ASP A 154 17.83 5.94 25.71
CA ASP A 154 18.44 6.41 24.46
C ASP A 154 17.38 6.70 23.37
N GLY A 155 17.79 7.36 22.28
CA GLY A 155 16.87 7.73 21.21
C GLY A 155 16.21 6.54 20.51
N ALA A 156 16.89 5.40 20.42
CA ALA A 156 16.33 4.19 19.80
C ALA A 156 15.23 3.59 20.67
N ASP A 157 15.47 3.49 21.98
CA ASP A 157 14.48 3.04 22.96
C ASP A 157 13.29 4.01 23.03
N LEU A 158 13.51 5.32 22.91
CA LEU A 158 12.43 6.31 22.92
C LEU A 158 11.47 6.11 21.72
N VAL A 159 12.01 5.91 20.52
CA VAL A 159 11.22 5.61 19.31
C VAL A 159 10.46 4.29 19.45
N LEU A 160 11.10 3.28 20.05
CA LEU A 160 10.47 2.01 20.37
C LEU A 160 9.29 2.22 21.34
N ILE A 161 9.48 2.94 22.45
CA ILE A 161 8.44 3.20 23.46
C ILE A 161 7.21 3.86 22.82
N GLU A 162 7.39 4.91 22.03
CA GLU A 162 6.28 5.58 21.35
C GLU A 162 5.51 4.63 20.44
N SER A 163 6.23 3.75 19.73
CA SER A 163 5.60 2.73 18.87
C SER A 163 4.86 1.65 19.67
N LEU A 164 5.38 1.26 20.84
CA LEU A 164 4.75 0.28 21.74
C LEU A 164 3.48 0.81 22.40
N ARG A 165 3.23 2.13 22.43
CA ARG A 165 1.97 2.70 22.96
C ARG A 165 0.74 2.22 22.19
N ALA A 166 0.90 1.83 20.94
CA ALA A 166 -0.15 1.16 20.16
C ALA A 166 -0.48 -0.27 20.66
N VAL A 167 0.30 -0.81 21.61
CA VAL A 167 0.12 -2.13 22.23
C VAL A 167 0.20 -2.02 23.77
N PRO A 168 -0.83 -1.48 24.44
CA PRO A 168 -0.80 -1.22 25.89
C PRO A 168 -0.49 -2.45 26.76
N ALA A 169 -0.91 -3.64 26.32
CA ALA A 169 -0.70 -4.91 27.03
C ALA A 169 0.78 -5.21 27.36
N ILE A 170 1.73 -4.65 26.60
CA ILE A 170 3.17 -4.79 26.85
C ILE A 170 3.58 -4.07 28.13
N PHE A 171 3.04 -2.89 28.39
CA PHE A 171 3.32 -2.15 29.63
C PHE A 171 2.60 -2.75 30.84
N GLU A 172 1.49 -3.46 30.62
CA GLU A 172 0.74 -4.13 31.68
C GLU A 172 1.40 -5.45 32.12
N SER A 173 1.89 -6.24 31.17
CA SER A 173 2.35 -7.62 31.44
C SER A 173 3.81 -7.89 31.07
N GLY A 174 4.46 -6.99 30.32
CA GLY A 174 5.81 -7.17 29.81
C GLY A 174 5.87 -7.92 28.49
N MET A 175 4.74 -8.42 28.00
CA MET A 175 4.66 -9.24 26.79
C MET A 175 3.32 -9.07 26.07
N ALA A 176 3.29 -9.35 24.77
CA ALA A 176 2.05 -9.34 24.00
C ALA A 176 2.13 -10.29 22.79
N ILE A 177 1.00 -10.90 22.43
CA ILE A 177 0.85 -11.63 21.17
C ILE A 177 0.36 -10.64 20.12
N LEU A 178 1.18 -10.38 19.10
CA LEU A 178 0.85 -9.49 18.00
C LEU A 178 0.33 -10.26 16.78
N SER A 179 -0.58 -9.62 16.05
CA SER A 179 -0.90 -10.04 14.68
C SER A 179 0.23 -9.64 13.72
N ARG A 180 0.24 -10.22 12.52
CA ARG A 180 1.19 -9.87 11.45
C ARG A 180 1.21 -8.37 11.16
N ASP A 181 0.05 -7.76 11.05
CA ASP A 181 -0.07 -6.33 10.71
C ASP A 181 0.47 -5.42 11.81
N VAL A 182 0.21 -5.75 13.08
CA VAL A 182 0.72 -4.98 14.22
C VAL A 182 2.24 -5.13 14.30
N PHE A 183 2.76 -6.34 14.12
CA PHE A 183 4.21 -6.59 14.11
C PHE A 183 4.92 -5.85 12.97
N LEU A 184 4.40 -5.90 11.74
CA LEU A 184 5.00 -5.19 10.61
C LEU A 184 5.03 -3.67 10.80
N ARG A 185 4.04 -3.09 11.48
CA ARG A 185 4.03 -1.66 11.85
C ARG A 185 5.09 -1.29 12.88
N LEU A 186 5.59 -2.25 13.65
CA LEU A 186 6.60 -2.05 14.67
C LEU A 186 8.03 -2.06 14.09
N LEU A 187 8.27 -2.81 13.02
CA LEU A 187 9.61 -2.96 12.41
C LEU A 187 10.29 -1.63 12.05
N PRO A 188 9.63 -0.62 11.47
CA PRO A 188 10.27 0.67 11.19
C PRO A 188 10.90 1.33 12.44
N ALA A 189 10.23 1.22 13.60
CA ALA A 189 10.73 1.78 14.86
C ALA A 189 11.94 1.03 15.43
N LEU A 190 12.18 -0.19 14.96
CA LEU A 190 13.27 -1.06 15.37
C LEU A 190 14.49 -0.98 14.45
N GLN A 191 14.45 -0.16 13.39
CA GLN A 191 15.58 -0.04 12.47
C GLN A 191 16.86 0.35 13.21
N ASN A 192 17.93 -0.41 12.99
CA ASN A 192 19.22 -0.30 13.65
C ASN A 192 19.17 -0.42 15.19
N HIS A 193 18.05 -0.87 15.77
CA HIS A 193 17.92 -1.01 17.21
C HIS A 193 18.90 -2.08 17.73
N PRO A 194 19.77 -1.75 18.70
CA PRO A 194 20.88 -2.62 19.07
C PRO A 194 20.45 -3.89 19.82
N ARG A 195 19.29 -3.84 20.49
CA ARG A 195 18.85 -4.82 21.51
C ARG A 195 17.58 -5.61 21.11
N VAL A 196 17.51 -6.09 19.87
CA VAL A 196 16.46 -7.02 19.42
C VAL A 196 17.03 -8.42 19.25
N THR A 197 16.31 -9.44 19.70
CA THR A 197 16.78 -10.84 19.72
C THR A 197 15.68 -11.84 19.37
N PHE A 198 16.03 -12.98 18.78
CA PHE A 198 15.21 -14.19 18.74
C PHE A 198 15.54 -15.05 19.98
N GLY A 199 14.57 -15.26 20.87
CA GLY A 199 14.85 -15.76 22.20
C GLY A 199 15.80 -14.82 22.96
N LYS A 200 16.60 -15.33 23.91
CA LYS A 200 17.46 -14.46 24.75
C LYS A 200 18.87 -14.22 24.22
N ALA A 201 19.28 -14.94 23.18
CA ALA A 201 20.70 -15.00 22.79
C ALA A 201 20.96 -14.59 21.33
N THR A 202 20.09 -14.99 20.39
CA THR A 202 20.34 -14.77 18.97
C THR A 202 19.93 -13.37 18.58
N ARG A 203 20.87 -12.52 18.15
CA ARG A 203 20.55 -11.15 17.71
C ARG A 203 19.64 -11.17 16.48
N ALA A 204 18.65 -10.28 16.47
CA ALA A 204 17.82 -9.98 15.32
C ALA A 204 18.13 -8.55 14.87
N THR A 205 18.53 -8.37 13.61
CA THR A 205 18.87 -7.06 13.06
C THR A 205 17.69 -6.56 12.24
N ILE A 206 17.33 -5.29 12.35
CA ILE A 206 16.36 -4.65 11.47
C ILE A 206 17.11 -3.61 10.66
N SER A 207 17.25 -3.85 9.36
CA SER A 207 18.03 -3.00 8.47
C SER A 207 17.31 -1.67 8.22
N SER A 208 18.07 -0.57 8.20
CA SER A 208 17.59 0.69 7.63
C SER A 208 17.63 0.70 6.10
N ALA A 209 18.35 -0.24 5.48
CA ALA A 209 18.39 -0.39 4.04
C ALA A 209 17.08 -1.03 3.53
N ALA A 210 16.66 -0.59 2.34
CA ALA A 210 15.60 -1.26 1.59
C ALA A 210 16.22 -2.06 0.44
N LEU A 211 15.80 -3.32 0.31
CA LEU A 211 16.08 -4.13 -0.87
C LEU A 211 15.01 -3.84 -1.92
N ARG A 212 15.41 -3.72 -3.19
CA ARG A 212 14.48 -3.77 -4.32
C ARG A 212 14.48 -5.19 -4.89
N PRO A 213 13.45 -6.01 -4.61
CA PRO A 213 13.37 -7.36 -5.17
C PRO A 213 13.30 -7.30 -6.69
N GLU A 214 13.74 -8.37 -7.35
CA GLU A 214 13.62 -8.47 -8.79
C GLU A 214 12.14 -8.66 -9.17
N LEU A 215 11.67 -7.89 -10.15
CA LEU A 215 10.37 -8.05 -10.76
C LEU A 215 10.56 -8.43 -12.23
N LEU A 216 10.40 -9.71 -12.53
CA LEU A 216 10.59 -10.27 -13.85
C LEU A 216 9.28 -10.17 -14.66
N VAL A 217 9.37 -9.63 -15.87
CA VAL A 217 8.27 -9.56 -16.85
C VAL A 217 8.55 -10.56 -17.97
N GLU A 218 7.73 -11.60 -18.10
CA GLU A 218 7.92 -12.68 -19.08
C GLU A 218 6.79 -12.70 -20.12
N SER A 219 7.11 -13.08 -21.35
CA SER A 219 6.12 -13.23 -22.41
C SER A 219 5.33 -14.52 -22.21
N ARG A 220 4.02 -14.45 -22.47
CA ARG A 220 3.13 -15.62 -22.50
C ARG A 220 2.58 -15.90 -23.90
N GLY A 221 3.03 -15.17 -24.93
CA GLY A 221 2.50 -15.23 -26.29
C GLY A 221 1.35 -14.24 -26.53
N GLU A 222 1.10 -13.90 -27.80
CA GLU A 222 -0.01 -13.02 -28.24
C GLU A 222 -0.10 -11.68 -27.48
N GLY A 223 1.05 -11.10 -27.13
CA GLY A 223 1.12 -9.84 -26.37
C GLY A 223 0.76 -9.95 -24.88
N SER A 224 0.46 -11.16 -24.39
CA SER A 224 0.21 -11.44 -22.98
C SER A 224 1.52 -11.54 -22.20
N ILE A 225 1.50 -11.14 -20.92
CA ILE A 225 2.67 -11.14 -20.05
C ILE A 225 2.38 -11.80 -18.69
N ALA A 226 3.41 -12.38 -18.08
CA ALA A 226 3.47 -12.72 -16.66
C ALA A 226 4.39 -11.72 -15.96
N VAL A 227 4.02 -11.28 -14.76
CA VAL A 227 4.87 -10.44 -13.92
C VAL A 227 5.05 -11.13 -12.58
N LYS A 228 6.30 -11.47 -12.25
CA LYS A 228 6.64 -12.28 -11.09
C LYS A 228 7.69 -11.57 -10.25
N CYS A 229 7.44 -11.50 -8.94
CA CYS A 229 8.46 -11.08 -7.99
C CYS A 229 9.37 -12.26 -7.63
N ASN A 230 10.67 -12.08 -7.79
CA ASN A 230 11.67 -13.06 -7.37
C ASN A 230 12.31 -12.59 -6.06
N PHE A 231 12.31 -13.48 -5.07
CA PHE A 231 12.91 -13.24 -3.77
C PHE A 231 14.15 -14.12 -3.60
N PRO A 232 15.12 -13.70 -2.77
CA PRO A 232 16.27 -14.53 -2.43
C PRO A 232 15.83 -15.90 -1.89
N PRO A 233 16.51 -16.99 -2.26
CA PRO A 233 16.21 -18.31 -1.73
C PRO A 233 16.39 -18.33 -0.21
N ASN A 234 15.59 -19.14 0.49
CA ASN A 234 15.60 -19.29 1.96
C ASN A 234 15.27 -18.01 2.75
N ALA A 235 14.75 -16.96 2.12
CA ALA A 235 14.20 -15.81 2.83
C ALA A 235 12.73 -16.07 3.22
N LEU A 236 12.38 -15.74 4.46
CA LEU A 236 10.98 -15.72 4.91
C LEU A 236 10.35 -14.39 4.52
N LEU A 237 9.32 -14.45 3.69
CA LEU A 237 8.58 -13.28 3.23
C LEU A 237 7.49 -12.87 4.23
N LEU A 238 7.57 -11.63 4.70
CA LEU A 238 6.67 -11.04 5.68
C LEU A 238 5.95 -9.86 5.03
N TRP A 239 4.65 -9.98 4.77
CA TRP A 239 3.93 -8.93 4.05
C TRP A 239 2.50 -8.76 4.57
N ASN A 240 1.95 -7.58 4.31
CA ASN A 240 0.54 -7.25 4.47
C ASN A 240 0.07 -6.41 3.28
N ALA A 241 -1.06 -5.69 3.41
CA ALA A 241 -1.60 -4.88 2.32
C ALA A 241 -0.70 -3.70 1.91
N THR A 242 0.15 -3.18 2.80
CA THR A 242 0.91 -1.93 2.60
C THR A 242 2.43 -2.10 2.59
N ASP A 243 2.94 -3.14 3.22
CA ASP A 243 4.37 -3.34 3.47
C ASP A 243 4.79 -4.77 3.20
N ALA A 244 6.05 -4.93 2.82
CA ALA A 244 6.71 -6.22 2.78
C ALA A 244 8.15 -6.12 3.27
N TRP A 245 8.59 -7.19 3.92
CA TRP A 245 9.88 -7.38 4.53
C TRP A 245 10.35 -8.81 4.23
N LEU A 246 11.66 -8.99 4.19
CA LEU A 246 12.31 -10.30 4.14
C LEU A 246 13.01 -10.53 5.47
N LEU A 247 12.88 -11.73 6.02
CA LEU A 247 13.73 -12.21 7.09
C LEU A 247 14.69 -13.27 6.52
N GLN A 248 15.98 -12.96 6.53
CA GLN A 248 17.05 -13.87 6.11
C GLN A 248 18.28 -13.66 7.01
N ASN A 249 18.95 -14.73 7.42
CA ASN A 249 20.15 -14.66 8.26
C ASN A 249 19.98 -13.80 9.54
N ASN A 250 18.82 -13.89 10.19
CA ASN A 250 18.41 -13.08 11.34
C ASN A 250 18.31 -11.56 11.10
N GLU A 251 18.29 -11.13 9.84
CA GLU A 251 18.09 -9.74 9.45
C GLU A 251 16.73 -9.55 8.78
N PHE A 252 15.98 -8.56 9.26
CA PHE A 252 14.78 -8.02 8.63
C PHE A 252 15.18 -6.90 7.67
N VAL A 253 14.90 -7.06 6.38
CA VAL A 253 15.15 -6.06 5.35
C VAL A 253 13.85 -5.68 4.68
N ARG A 254 13.59 -4.38 4.51
CA ARG A 254 12.35 -3.91 3.88
C ARG A 254 12.39 -4.11 2.36
N CYS A 255 11.27 -4.50 1.75
CA CYS A 255 11.11 -4.57 0.30
C CYS A 255 10.60 -3.23 -0.24
N GLY A 256 11.49 -2.44 -0.83
CA GLY A 256 11.21 -1.09 -1.31
C GLY A 256 10.93 -0.10 -0.18
N GLU A 257 11.13 1.20 -0.44
CA GLU A 257 10.84 2.24 0.56
C GLU A 257 9.34 2.52 0.74
N ALA A 258 8.56 2.34 -0.33
CA ALA A 258 7.11 2.43 -0.28
C ALA A 258 6.53 1.58 -1.41
N LEU A 259 5.89 0.47 -1.06
CA LEU A 259 5.19 -0.35 -2.05
C LEU A 259 4.01 0.46 -2.62
N PRO A 260 3.89 0.59 -3.96
CA PRO A 260 2.71 1.17 -4.56
C PRO A 260 1.48 0.39 -4.09
N ALA A 261 0.49 1.08 -3.54
CA ALA A 261 -0.69 0.41 -3.01
C ALA A 261 -1.35 -0.55 -4.04
N GLY A 262 -1.64 -1.77 -3.59
CA GLY A 262 -2.09 -2.89 -4.44
C GLY A 262 -0.99 -3.77 -5.03
N SER A 263 0.28 -3.35 -4.99
CA SER A 263 1.42 -4.12 -5.53
C SER A 263 1.80 -5.34 -4.68
N THR A 264 1.33 -5.42 -3.42
CA THR A 264 1.53 -6.58 -2.53
C THR A 264 0.95 -7.87 -3.10
N ARG A 265 0.04 -7.79 -4.08
CA ARG A 265 -0.42 -8.98 -4.83
C ARG A 265 0.68 -9.64 -5.67
N LEU A 266 1.67 -8.88 -6.13
CA LEU A 266 2.83 -9.40 -6.86
C LEU A 266 3.74 -10.25 -5.95
N ILE A 267 3.63 -10.03 -4.64
CA ILE A 267 4.36 -10.75 -3.60
C ILE A 267 3.66 -12.09 -3.30
N GLU A 268 2.32 -12.11 -3.33
CA GLU A 268 1.52 -13.34 -3.16
C GLU A 268 1.68 -14.33 -4.31
N ARG A 269 1.63 -13.83 -5.54
CA ARG A 269 1.56 -14.66 -6.75
C ARG A 269 1.95 -13.87 -8.01
N PRO A 270 2.35 -14.56 -9.08
CA PRO A 270 2.52 -13.92 -10.38
C PRO A 270 1.23 -13.25 -10.86
N LEU A 271 1.37 -12.05 -11.42
CA LEU A 271 0.29 -11.37 -12.11
C LEU A 271 0.29 -11.81 -13.57
N LEU A 272 -0.87 -12.27 -14.04
CA LEU A 272 -1.07 -12.69 -15.42
C LEU A 272 -1.92 -11.65 -16.13
N LEU A 273 -1.42 -11.09 -17.22
CA LEU A 273 -2.09 -10.07 -18.03
C LEU A 273 -2.19 -10.54 -19.47
N ASP A 274 -3.38 -10.43 -20.03
CA ASP A 274 -3.63 -10.70 -21.44
C ASP A 274 -3.35 -9.43 -22.27
N GLY A 275 -3.23 -9.57 -23.60
CA GLY A 275 -2.77 -8.51 -24.50
C GLY A 275 -3.40 -7.13 -24.27
N ASP A 276 -4.73 -7.05 -24.13
CA ASP A 276 -5.46 -5.79 -23.92
C ASP A 276 -5.10 -5.07 -22.61
N ARG A 277 -4.66 -5.82 -21.60
CA ARG A 277 -4.31 -5.31 -20.26
C ARG A 277 -2.81 -5.16 -20.06
N ALA A 278 -2.01 -5.88 -20.85
CA ALA A 278 -0.55 -5.82 -20.79
C ALA A 278 -0.02 -4.43 -21.13
N LEU A 279 -0.51 -3.81 -22.22
CA LEU A 279 -0.05 -2.49 -22.65
C LEU A 279 -0.34 -1.39 -21.60
N PRO A 280 -1.58 -1.24 -21.07
CA PRO A 280 -1.85 -0.28 -20.00
C PRO A 280 -0.98 -0.50 -18.76
N PHE A 281 -0.74 -1.75 -18.38
CA PHE A 281 0.12 -2.07 -17.25
C PHE A 281 1.57 -1.63 -17.49
N LEU A 282 2.15 -2.01 -18.64
CA LEU A 282 3.53 -1.66 -18.99
C LEU A 282 3.74 -0.15 -19.03
N ALA A 283 2.71 0.59 -19.44
CA ALA A 283 2.74 2.02 -19.62
C ALA A 283 2.49 2.80 -18.31
N PHE A 284 1.50 2.43 -17.50
CA PHE A 284 1.09 3.23 -16.33
C PHE A 284 1.51 2.65 -14.98
N ASP A 285 1.57 1.32 -14.89
CA ASP A 285 1.73 0.60 -13.64
C ASP A 285 3.19 0.21 -13.41
N LEU A 286 3.85 -0.36 -14.41
CA LEU A 286 5.25 -0.79 -14.33
C LEU A 286 6.21 0.36 -13.99
N PRO A 287 6.10 1.59 -14.53
CA PRO A 287 6.99 2.68 -14.14
C PRO A 287 6.92 3.01 -12.65
N ARG A 288 5.73 2.93 -12.05
CA ARG A 288 5.52 3.18 -10.61
C ARG A 288 6.09 2.06 -9.74
N LEU A 289 6.23 0.86 -10.29
CA LEU A 289 6.86 -0.27 -9.59
C LEU A 289 8.38 -0.18 -9.60
N ARG A 290 8.98 0.59 -10.51
CA ARG A 290 10.44 0.75 -10.57
C ARG A 290 11.02 1.38 -9.30
N ASP A 291 10.26 2.18 -8.56
CA ASP A 291 10.75 2.75 -7.29
C ASP A 291 10.93 1.67 -6.20
N ALA A 292 10.14 0.59 -6.25
CA ALA A 292 10.13 -0.46 -5.23
C ALA A 292 10.79 -1.77 -5.67
N PHE A 293 10.98 -2.00 -6.97
CA PHE A 293 11.47 -3.26 -7.54
C PHE A 293 12.58 -3.03 -8.58
N ASP A 294 13.50 -3.98 -8.72
CA ASP A 294 14.43 -4.04 -9.86
C ASP A 294 13.74 -4.75 -11.02
N VAL A 295 13.27 -3.99 -12.01
CA VAL A 295 12.44 -4.53 -13.10
C VAL A 295 13.32 -5.14 -14.18
N ARG A 296 13.09 -6.43 -14.49
CA ARG A 296 13.81 -7.17 -15.54
C ARG A 296 12.84 -7.65 -16.61
N ALA A 297 13.27 -7.52 -17.87
CA ALA A 297 12.58 -8.12 -18.99
C ALA A 297 13.11 -9.55 -19.19
N GLY A 298 12.22 -10.52 -19.24
CA GLY A 298 12.53 -11.89 -19.64
C GLY A 298 12.73 -12.00 -21.15
N GLU A 299 13.09 -13.20 -21.59
CA GLU A 299 13.30 -13.48 -23.01
C GLU A 299 12.03 -13.19 -23.84
N GLY A 300 12.21 -12.55 -24.99
CA GLY A 300 11.10 -12.18 -25.88
C GLY A 300 10.20 -11.04 -25.39
N VAL A 301 10.56 -10.35 -24.29
CA VAL A 301 9.86 -9.16 -23.81
C VAL A 301 10.68 -7.91 -24.09
N CYS A 302 10.09 -6.97 -24.83
CA CYS A 302 10.59 -5.60 -24.95
C CYS A 302 9.78 -4.68 -24.03
N LEU A 303 10.45 -4.03 -23.07
CA LEU A 303 9.79 -3.02 -22.22
C LEU A 303 9.65 -1.75 -23.05
N PRO A 304 8.43 -1.23 -23.24
CA PRO A 304 8.21 -0.18 -24.21
C PRO A 304 8.78 1.16 -23.75
N GLU A 305 9.25 1.95 -24.71
CA GLU A 305 9.44 3.39 -24.53
C GLU A 305 8.06 4.04 -24.40
N ILE A 306 7.85 4.85 -23.36
CA ILE A 306 6.58 5.54 -23.14
C ILE A 306 6.71 6.96 -23.64
N ALA A 307 5.83 7.38 -24.54
CA ALA A 307 5.78 8.74 -25.04
C ALA A 307 4.34 9.28 -25.12
N THR A 308 4.22 10.61 -25.10
CA THR A 308 2.93 11.27 -25.28
C THR A 308 2.58 11.33 -26.77
N ALA A 309 1.39 10.86 -27.12
CA ALA A 309 0.83 10.93 -28.46
C ALA A 309 0.54 12.38 -28.85
N ARG A 310 0.71 12.70 -30.14
CA ARG A 310 0.29 13.99 -30.70
C ARG A 310 -1.06 13.84 -31.39
N PRO A 311 -2.11 14.56 -30.95
CA PRO A 311 -3.41 14.46 -31.60
C PRO A 311 -3.41 15.19 -32.94
N VAL A 312 -4.20 14.66 -33.88
CA VAL A 312 -4.66 15.41 -35.06
C VAL A 312 -6.09 15.85 -34.79
N PHE A 313 -6.38 17.12 -35.02
CA PHE A 313 -7.71 17.67 -34.76
C PHE A 313 -8.56 17.68 -36.05
N GLU A 314 -9.80 17.22 -35.92
CA GLU A 314 -10.81 17.29 -36.97
C GLU A 314 -11.99 18.12 -36.46
N LEU A 315 -12.36 19.19 -37.17
CA LEU A 315 -13.55 19.99 -36.87
C LEU A 315 -14.70 19.56 -37.77
N ARG A 316 -15.74 18.97 -37.18
CA ARG A 316 -16.96 18.58 -37.89
C ARG A 316 -18.01 19.67 -37.73
N LEU A 317 -18.43 20.27 -38.84
CA LEU A 317 -19.43 21.32 -38.85
C LEU A 317 -20.74 20.79 -39.43
N ALA A 318 -21.85 21.04 -38.76
CA ALA A 318 -23.20 20.74 -39.22
C ALA A 318 -24.10 21.95 -38.96
N GLY A 319 -24.96 22.32 -39.92
CA GLY A 319 -25.77 23.51 -39.74
C GLY A 319 -26.71 23.85 -40.89
N ALA A 320 -27.50 24.88 -40.67
CA ALA A 320 -28.33 25.58 -41.66
C ALA A 320 -27.86 27.04 -41.81
N LEU A 321 -28.48 27.82 -42.69
CA LEU A 321 -28.10 29.22 -42.97
C LEU A 321 -28.06 30.13 -41.73
N PHE A 322 -28.80 29.80 -40.66
CA PHE A 322 -28.91 30.60 -39.42
C PHE A 322 -28.32 29.91 -38.18
N SER A 323 -27.76 28.71 -38.30
CA SER A 323 -27.13 28.01 -37.17
C SER A 323 -26.04 27.06 -37.63
N VAL A 324 -24.88 27.09 -36.97
CA VAL A 324 -23.79 26.14 -37.20
C VAL A 324 -23.40 25.54 -35.86
N THR A 325 -23.37 24.22 -35.81
CA THR A 325 -22.85 23.42 -34.70
C THR A 325 -21.50 22.86 -35.11
N GLY A 326 -20.50 23.01 -34.25
CA GLY A 326 -19.17 22.44 -34.45
C GLY A 326 -18.84 21.39 -33.39
N GLU A 327 -18.34 20.24 -33.82
CA GLU A 327 -17.74 19.24 -32.95
C GLU A 327 -16.23 19.14 -33.23
N LEU A 328 -15.42 19.43 -32.21
CA LEU A 328 -13.97 19.24 -32.29
C LEU A 328 -13.61 17.81 -31.85
N MET A 329 -13.03 17.05 -32.77
CA MET A 329 -12.59 15.67 -32.58
C MET A 329 -11.07 15.62 -32.51
N CYS A 330 -10.55 14.76 -31.63
CA CYS A 330 -9.15 14.43 -31.51
C CYS A 330 -8.92 13.01 -32.05
N MET A 331 -7.97 12.87 -32.96
CA MET A 331 -7.57 11.60 -33.56
C MET A 331 -6.17 11.21 -33.10
N TYR A 332 -5.96 9.93 -32.83
CA TYR A 332 -4.71 9.38 -32.32
C TYR A 332 -4.35 8.12 -33.10
N GLY A 333 -3.55 8.28 -34.16
CA GLY A 333 -3.28 7.19 -35.11
C GLY A 333 -4.58 6.64 -35.70
N ASP A 334 -4.69 5.32 -35.80
CA ASP A 334 -5.86 4.62 -36.38
C ASP A 334 -7.01 4.40 -35.37
N ARG A 335 -6.95 5.03 -34.20
CA ARG A 335 -8.03 4.93 -33.20
C ARG A 335 -9.26 5.73 -33.64
N ALA A 336 -10.42 5.28 -33.17
CA ALA A 336 -11.67 6.03 -33.31
C ALA A 336 -11.52 7.47 -32.74
N PRO A 337 -11.96 8.51 -33.47
CA PRO A 337 -11.90 9.89 -33.00
C PRO A 337 -12.67 10.07 -31.68
N ILE A 338 -12.10 10.84 -30.75
CA ILE A 338 -12.73 11.18 -29.47
C ILE A 338 -13.06 12.67 -29.42
N LYS A 339 -14.11 13.08 -28.69
CA LYS A 339 -14.42 14.50 -28.53
C LYS A 339 -13.32 15.19 -27.70
N ALA A 340 -12.94 16.41 -28.07
CA ALA A 340 -11.89 17.16 -27.35
C ALA A 340 -12.23 17.40 -25.86
N LEU A 341 -13.53 17.54 -25.54
CA LEU A 341 -14.06 17.65 -24.17
C LEU A 341 -14.20 16.28 -23.46
N ALA A 342 -13.69 15.18 -24.01
CA ALA A 342 -13.74 13.88 -23.36
C ALA A 342 -12.97 13.91 -22.03
N ASN A 343 -13.55 13.31 -20.99
CA ASN A 343 -13.02 13.30 -19.62
C ASN A 343 -11.53 12.97 -19.61
N ALA A 344 -10.76 13.70 -18.80
CA ALA A 344 -9.32 13.45 -18.56
C ALA A 344 -9.02 12.03 -18.03
N GLN A 345 -10.07 11.26 -17.69
CA GLN A 345 -9.98 9.89 -17.19
C GLN A 345 -10.12 8.82 -18.26
N ASP A 346 -10.45 9.19 -19.50
CA ASP A 346 -10.35 8.29 -20.66
C ASP A 346 -8.88 8.25 -21.10
N GLN A 347 -8.03 7.76 -20.20
CA GLN A 347 -6.64 7.42 -20.50
C GLN A 347 -6.63 6.15 -21.32
N PHE A 348 -5.84 6.17 -22.38
CA PHE A 348 -5.62 5.00 -23.20
C PHE A 348 -4.17 4.97 -23.67
N VAL A 349 -3.76 3.76 -24.04
CA VAL A 349 -2.47 3.49 -24.64
C VAL A 349 -2.66 2.71 -25.92
N PHE A 350 -1.70 2.87 -26.83
CA PHE A 350 -1.64 2.15 -28.08
C PHE A 350 -0.17 2.09 -28.53
N ARG A 351 0.18 1.11 -29.35
CA ARG A 351 1.53 1.03 -29.93
C ARG A 351 1.71 2.10 -30.99
N ASP A 352 2.91 2.67 -31.08
CA ASP A 352 3.27 3.55 -32.17
C ASP A 352 3.32 2.74 -33.49
N PRO A 353 2.53 3.10 -34.52
CA PRO A 353 2.59 2.42 -35.82
C PRO A 353 3.96 2.50 -36.49
N GLN A 354 4.77 3.51 -36.15
CA GLN A 354 6.10 3.72 -36.72
C GLN A 354 7.21 3.05 -35.89
N ASN A 355 6.93 2.69 -34.64
CA ASN A 355 7.88 2.04 -33.74
C ASN A 355 7.17 1.07 -32.78
N VAL A 356 7.27 -0.22 -33.08
CA VAL A 356 6.58 -1.28 -32.31
C VAL A 356 7.02 -1.38 -30.84
N ASP A 357 8.19 -0.85 -30.50
CA ASP A 357 8.75 -0.81 -29.14
C ASP A 357 8.34 0.46 -28.38
N ARG A 358 7.59 1.36 -29.01
CA ARG A 358 7.06 2.57 -28.38
C ARG A 358 5.56 2.43 -28.11
N VAL A 359 5.16 2.83 -26.91
CA VAL A 359 3.76 2.96 -26.51
C VAL A 359 3.43 4.44 -26.34
N LEU A 360 2.38 4.85 -27.04
CA LEU A 360 1.87 6.20 -27.01
C LEU A 360 0.71 6.34 -26.03
N MET A 361 0.75 7.38 -25.21
CA MET A 361 -0.29 7.75 -24.25
C MET A 361 -1.07 8.96 -24.75
N ARG A 362 -2.36 9.07 -24.41
CA ARG A 362 -3.14 10.30 -24.67
C ARG A 362 -2.40 11.52 -24.08
N ASN A 363 -2.31 12.62 -24.84
CA ASN A 363 -1.84 13.89 -24.31
C ASN A 363 -2.87 14.45 -23.33
N LEU A 364 -2.56 14.32 -22.04
CA LEU A 364 -3.25 15.02 -20.98
C LEU A 364 -2.23 15.98 -20.37
N ASP A 365 -2.63 17.23 -20.17
CA ASP A 365 -1.85 18.15 -19.35
C ASP A 365 -1.80 17.58 -17.92
N ALA A 366 -0.60 17.62 -17.33
CA ALA A 366 -0.30 17.03 -16.02
C ALA A 366 -1.02 17.74 -14.87
#